data_AF-A0AA97KPB8-F1
#
_entry.id   AF-A0AA97KPB8-F1
#
_cell.length_a   1.000
_cell.length_b   1.000
_cell.length_c   1.000
_cell.angle_alpha   90.00
_cell.angle_beta   90.00
_cell.angle_gamma   90.00
#
_symmetry.space_group_name_H-M   'P 1'
#
loop_
_entity.id
_entity.type
_entity.pdbx_description
1 polymer ?
#
loop_
_entity_poly.entity_id
_entity_poly.type
_entity_poly.pdbx_seq_one_letter_code
_entity_poly.pdbx_strand_id
1 'polypeptide(L)'
;MEQYGQCVAANPSSWQQDCHQLKVDMAKCSSSHPIIQKIRNDCAEPFSAFEQCLKENQTSVMNCAEHVQRFLQCADQVKLAT
;
A
#
# COMPACT_ATOMS: atom_id res chain seq x y z
N MET A 1 -2.11 0.95 -11.78
CA MET A 1 -2.57 0.93 -10.38
C MET A 1 -4.08 1.12 -10.27
N GLU A 2 -4.70 2.05 -11.03
CA GLU A 2 -6.13 2.36 -10.95
C GLU A 2 -7.09 1.18 -11.20
N GLN A 3 -6.78 0.30 -12.16
CA GLN A 3 -7.63 -0.86 -12.47
C GLN A 3 -7.81 -1.82 -11.28
N TYR A 4 -6.74 -2.04 -10.51
CA TYR A 4 -6.83 -2.84 -9.29
C TYR A 4 -7.71 -2.17 -8.24
N GLY A 5 -7.55 -0.86 -8.03
CA GLY A 5 -8.38 -0.09 -7.09
C GLY A 5 -9.87 -0.12 -7.47
N GLN A 6 -10.18 0.05 -8.76
CA GLN A 6 -11.54 -0.05 -9.28
C GLN A 6 -12.13 -1.45 -9.07
N CYS A 7 -11.35 -2.51 -9.33
CA CYS A 7 -11.80 -3.88 -9.09
C CYS A 7 -12.12 -4.14 -7.61
N VAL A 8 -11.27 -3.68 -6.69
CA VAL A 8 -11.49 -3.83 -5.24
C VAL A 8 -12.74 -3.08 -4.80
N ALA A 9 -12.92 -1.84 -5.28
CA ALA A 9 -14.09 -1.02 -4.96
C ALA A 9 -15.40 -1.67 -5.48
N ALA A 10 -15.35 -2.32 -6.65
CA ALA A 10 -16.50 -3.01 -7.22
C ALA A 10 -16.82 -4.36 -6.55
N ASN A 11 -15.83 -5.02 -5.94
CA ASN A 11 -15.97 -6.38 -5.38
C ASN A 11 -15.55 -6.44 -3.89
N PRO A 12 -16.14 -5.64 -2.99
CA PRO A 12 -15.64 -5.46 -1.62
C PRO A 12 -15.60 -6.74 -0.77
N SER A 13 -16.46 -7.73 -1.07
CA SER A 13 -16.53 -9.00 -0.32
C SER A 13 -15.69 -10.13 -0.91
N SER A 14 -15.25 -10.01 -2.17
CA SER A 14 -14.63 -11.10 -2.94
C SER A 14 -13.37 -10.68 -3.71
N TRP A 15 -12.93 -9.43 -3.57
CA TRP A 15 -11.77 -8.86 -4.29
C TRP A 15 -10.49 -9.69 -4.19
N GLN A 16 -10.28 -10.43 -3.09
CA GLN A 16 -9.09 -11.28 -2.93
C GLN A 16 -8.99 -12.33 -4.03
N GLN A 17 -10.13 -12.84 -4.50
CA GLN A 17 -10.24 -13.78 -5.59
C GLN A 17 -10.45 -13.05 -6.93
N ASP A 18 -11.44 -12.15 -7.00
CA ASP A 18 -11.86 -11.52 -8.27
C ASP A 18 -10.80 -10.59 -8.85
N CYS A 19 -10.00 -9.96 -7.99
CA CYS A 19 -8.95 -9.02 -8.38
C CYS A 19 -7.55 -9.64 -8.27
N HIS A 20 -7.44 -10.96 -8.11
CA HIS A 20 -6.17 -11.65 -7.85
C HIS A 20 -5.13 -11.38 -8.94
N GLN A 21 -5.51 -11.49 -10.21
CA GLN A 21 -4.58 -11.28 -11.32
C GLN A 21 -4.04 -9.85 -11.33
N LEU A 22 -4.91 -8.85 -11.13
CA LEU A 22 -4.53 -7.45 -11.03
C LEU A 22 -3.59 -7.19 -9.84
N LYS A 23 -3.83 -7.86 -8.70
CA LYS A 23 -2.94 -7.82 -7.53
C LYS A 23 -1.55 -8.37 -7.86
N VAL A 24 -1.47 -9.52 -8.54
CA VAL A 24 -0.20 -10.15 -8.94
C VAL A 24 0.57 -9.25 -9.90
N ASP A 25 -0.10 -8.69 -10.90
CA ASP A 25 0.55 -7.83 -11.89
C ASP A 25 1.03 -6.51 -11.27
N MET A 26 0.25 -5.94 -10.35
CA MET A 26 0.68 -4.78 -9.56
C MET A 26 1.89 -5.11 -8.68
N ALA A 27 1.91 -6.29 -8.03
CA ALA A 27 3.02 -6.74 -7.22
C ALA A 27 4.31 -6.87 -8.05
N LYS A 28 4.25 -7.49 -9.23
CA LYS A 28 5.39 -7.60 -10.16
C LYS A 28 5.94 -6.22 -10.53
N CYS A 29 5.09 -5.30 -10.98
CA CYS A 29 5.51 -3.94 -11.32
C CYS A 29 6.15 -3.22 -10.12
N SER A 30 5.53 -3.31 -8.94
CA SER A 30 6.05 -2.68 -7.72
C SER A 30 7.39 -3.26 -7.28
N SER A 31 7.68 -4.53 -7.57
CA SER A 31 8.93 -5.18 -7.19
C SER A 31 10.12 -4.79 -8.07
N SER A 32 9.89 -4.45 -9.33
CA SER A 32 10.96 -4.13 -10.29
C SER A 32 11.18 -2.63 -10.50
N HIS A 33 10.22 -1.78 -10.10
CA HIS A 33 10.30 -0.35 -10.36
C HIS A 33 11.27 0.36 -9.39
N PRO A 34 12.31 1.07 -9.87
CA PRO A 34 13.35 1.67 -9.01
C PRO A 34 12.82 2.62 -7.94
N ILE A 35 11.90 3.53 -8.29
CA ILE A 35 11.27 4.44 -7.32
C ILE A 35 10.50 3.69 -6.22
N ILE A 36 9.83 2.59 -6.57
CA ILE A 36 9.04 1.81 -5.61
C ILE A 36 9.97 1.05 -4.65
N GLN A 37 11.09 0.51 -5.14
CA GLN A 37 12.10 -0.09 -4.28
C GLN A 37 12.68 0.93 -3.30
N LYS A 38 13.00 2.14 -3.78
CA LYS A 38 13.52 3.22 -2.94
C LYS A 38 12.51 3.63 -1.86
N ILE A 39 11.25 3.82 -2.22
CA ILE A 39 10.17 4.10 -1.24
C ILE A 39 10.05 2.96 -0.21
N ARG A 40 10.09 1.70 -0.64
CA ARG A 40 10.02 0.55 0.28
C ARG A 40 11.15 0.53 1.30
N ASN A 41 12.36 0.91 0.88
CA ASN A 41 13.52 0.92 1.77
C ASN A 41 13.50 2.16 2.67
N ASP A 42 13.38 3.35 2.09
CA ASP A 42 13.51 4.62 2.81
C ASP A 42 12.32 4.89 3.73
N CYS A 43 11.13 4.38 3.38
CA CYS A 43 9.89 4.54 4.14
C CYS A 43 9.45 3.26 4.88
N ALA A 44 10.38 2.31 5.12
CA ALA A 44 10.08 1.03 5.76
C ALA A 44 9.51 1.18 7.18
N GLU A 45 10.01 2.14 7.96
CA GLU A 45 9.59 2.38 9.35
C GLU A 45 8.11 2.79 9.45
N PRO A 46 7.63 3.89 8.81
CA PRO A 46 6.23 4.27 8.90
C PRO A 46 5.29 3.22 8.28
N PHE A 47 5.76 2.48 7.27
CA PHE A 47 5.00 1.36 6.71
C PHE A 47 4.83 0.21 7.72
N SER A 48 5.91 -0.17 8.41
CA SER A 48 5.87 -1.23 9.42
C SER A 48 4.96 -0.87 10.60
N ALA A 49 4.98 0.39 11.04
CA ALA A 49 4.07 0.89 12.06
C ALA A 49 2.60 0.81 11.63
N PHE A 50 2.31 1.13 10.36
CA PHE A 50 0.97 0.98 9.79
C PHE A 50 0.52 -0.49 9.77
N GLU A 51 1.37 -1.41 9.32
CA GLU A 51 1.06 -2.84 9.32
C GLU A 51 0.82 -3.38 10.73
N GLN A 52 1.63 -2.96 11.70
CA GLN A 52 1.44 -3.35 13.09
C GLN A 52 0.10 -2.86 13.64
N CYS A 53 -0.25 -1.59 13.39
CA CYS A 53 -1.54 -1.04 13.80
C CYS A 53 -2.71 -1.82 13.21
N LEU A 54 -2.66 -2.20 11.92
CA LEU A 54 -3.72 -2.99 11.28
C LEU A 54 -3.87 -4.38 11.90
N LYS A 55 -2.77 -5.03 12.28
CA LYS A 55 -2.81 -6.34 12.96
C LYS A 55 -3.54 -6.25 14.31
N GLU A 56 -3.32 -5.14 15.03
CA GLU A 56 -3.93 -4.87 16.34
C GLU A 56 -5.36 -4.33 16.24
N ASN A 57 -5.72 -3.64 15.16
CA ASN A 57 -6.99 -2.91 14.99
C ASN A 57 -7.81 -3.43 13.79
N GLN A 58 -7.94 -4.74 13.63
CA GLN A 58 -8.60 -5.36 12.45
C GLN A 58 -10.05 -4.89 12.23
N THR A 59 -10.77 -4.55 13.30
CA THR A 59 -12.15 -4.03 13.25
C THR A 59 -12.24 -2.50 13.21
N SER A 60 -11.11 -1.80 13.39
CA SER A 60 -11.04 -0.35 13.56
C SER A 60 -9.89 0.24 12.77
N VAL A 61 -9.80 -0.10 11.48
CA VAL A 61 -8.72 0.33 10.58
C VAL A 61 -8.51 1.84 10.51
N MET A 62 -9.56 2.63 10.81
CA MET A 62 -9.49 4.10 10.87
C MET A 62 -8.52 4.60 11.96
N ASN A 63 -8.25 3.81 13.00
CA ASN A 63 -7.27 4.15 14.04
C ASN A 63 -5.84 4.23 13.48
N CYS A 64 -5.58 3.61 12.32
CA CYS A 64 -4.27 3.55 11.71
C CYS A 64 -4.02 4.66 10.68
N ALA A 65 -4.94 5.62 10.54
CA ALA A 65 -4.89 6.70 9.55
C ALA A 65 -3.59 7.54 9.66
N GLU A 66 -3.12 7.79 10.88
CA GLU A 66 -1.89 8.56 11.10
C GLU A 66 -0.65 7.83 10.52
N HIS A 67 -0.53 6.52 10.74
CA HIS A 67 0.60 5.75 10.26
C HIS A 67 0.67 5.70 8.72
N VAL A 68 -0.48 5.52 8.06
CA VAL A 68 -0.52 5.57 6.59
C VAL A 68 -0.22 6.98 6.06
N GLN A 69 -0.66 8.04 6.75
CA GLN A 69 -0.33 9.41 6.34
C GLN A 69 1.18 9.68 6.43
N ARG A 70 1.85 9.24 7.49
CA ARG A 70 3.32 9.35 7.62
C ARG A 70 4.05 8.59 6.51
N PHE A 71 3.57 7.40 6.16
CA PHE A 71 4.13 6.64 5.04
C PHE A 71 3.98 7.37 3.71
N LEU A 72 2.79 7.94 3.42
CA LEU A 72 2.54 8.70 2.20
C LEU A 72 3.42 9.95 2.10
N GLN A 73 3.60 10.67 3.22
CA GLN A 73 4.49 11.84 3.28
C GLN A 73 5.94 11.47 2.96
N CYS A 74 6.45 10.38 3.54
CA CYS A 74 7.78 9.87 3.21
C CYS A 74 7.88 9.49 1.72
N ALA A 75 6.89 8.78 1.18
CA ALA A 75 6.88 8.37 -0.22
C ALA A 75 6.91 9.58 -1.17
N ASP A 76 6.20 10.66 -0.87
CA ASP A 76 6.23 11.89 -1.66
C ASP A 76 7.56 12.62 -1.56
N GLN A 77 8.22 12.62 -0.40
CA GLN A 77 9.59 13.16 -0.27
C GLN A 77 10.60 12.37 -1.11
N VAL A 78 10.52 11.04 -1.10
CA VAL A 78 11.40 10.18 -1.93
C VAL A 78 11.18 10.43 -3.42
N LYS A 79 9.93 10.62 -3.86
CA LYS A 79 9.60 10.97 -5.25
C LYS A 79 10.15 12.33 -5.66
N LEU A 80 10.11 13.34 -4.78
CA LEU A 80 10.62 14.68 -5.07
C LEU A 80 12.15 14.74 -5.09
N ALA A 81 12.82 13.83 -4.38
CA ALA A 81 14.27 13.77 -4.26
C ALA A 81 14.95 12.85 -5.30
N THR A 82 14.20 12.30 -6.26
CA THR A 82 14.69 11.36 -7.29
C THR A 82 14.34 11.88 -8.67
#